data_AF-A0A7Y5RA70-F1
#
_entry.id   AF-A0A7Y5RA70-F1
#
_cell.length_a   1.000
_cell.length_b   1.000
_cell.length_c   1.000
_cell.angle_alpha   90.00
_cell.angle_beta   90.00
_cell.angle_gamma   90.00
#
_symmetry.space_group_name_H-M   'P 1'
#
loop_
_entity.id
_entity.type
_entity.pdbx_description
1 polymer ?
#
loop_
_entity_poly.entity_id
_entity_poly.type
_entity_poly.pdbx_seq_one_letter_code
_entity_poly.pdbx_strand_id
1 'polypeptide(L)'
;MSNRPNLARGLLIGATAGIAATLVMDQFQKFATAGQRAIEKQKKLAEGESKWAIAHERVAQEQQEQHQEDSTEKVARHISEAVGTRLPDDQKRHAGQAVHYAFGTLMGAVYGVAAELAPEVTTGGGTAFGTLLFLGADEVAVPAFKLSPPPNMTPAGAHLQHWAAHVVYGGTLELTRNLLRRLA
;
A
#
# COMPACT_ATOMS: atom_id res chain seq x y z
N MET A 1 -29.87 0.56 25.63
CA MET A 1 -29.42 1.97 25.56
C MET A 1 -28.79 2.18 24.20
N SER A 2 -29.47 2.85 23.25
CA SER A 2 -28.88 3.12 21.93
C SER A 2 -27.75 4.12 22.08
N ASN A 3 -26.52 3.62 22.09
CA ASN A 3 -25.33 4.44 22.00
C ASN A 3 -25.31 5.01 20.57
N ARG A 4 -25.51 6.32 20.41
CA ARG A 4 -25.44 6.93 19.08
C ARG A 4 -24.02 6.78 18.54
N PRO A 5 -23.84 6.35 17.27
CA PRO A 5 -22.51 6.18 16.69
C PRO A 5 -21.78 7.53 16.69
N ASN A 6 -20.58 7.57 17.29
CA ASN A 6 -19.76 8.78 17.32
C ASN A 6 -18.84 8.80 16.09
N LEU A 7 -19.37 9.34 14.99
CA LEU A 7 -18.69 9.34 13.69
C LEU A 7 -17.40 10.15 13.69
N ALA A 8 -17.34 11.25 14.44
CA ALA A 8 -16.13 12.06 14.59
C ALA A 8 -15.01 11.25 15.27
N ARG A 9 -15.37 10.48 16.31
CA ARG A 9 -14.44 9.55 16.96
C ARG A 9 -14.00 8.43 16.02
N GLY A 10 -14.94 7.84 15.28
CA GLY A 10 -14.63 6.82 14.26
C GLY A 10 -13.67 7.32 13.19
N LEU A 11 -13.87 8.55 12.71
CA LEU A 11 -13.01 9.20 11.73
C LEU A 11 -11.60 9.45 12.27
N LEU A 12 -11.46 10.01 13.47
CA LEU A 12 -10.15 10.29 14.09
C LEU A 12 -9.37 9.02 14.40
N ILE A 13 -10.03 8.03 15.02
CA ILE A 13 -9.42 6.73 15.33
C ILE A 13 -9.04 6.03 14.02
N GLY A 14 -9.93 6.03 13.03
CA GLY A 14 -9.69 5.44 11.72
C GLY A 14 -8.51 6.06 10.99
N ALA A 15 -8.43 7.39 10.94
CA ALA A 15 -7.30 8.10 10.31
C ALA A 15 -5.96 7.75 10.98
N THR A 16 -5.94 7.75 12.32
CA THR A 16 -4.74 7.40 13.10
C THR A 16 -4.31 5.95 12.86
N ALA A 17 -5.29 5.03 12.84
CA ALA A 17 -5.05 3.63 12.52
C ALA A 17 -4.61 3.43 11.07
N GLY A 18 -5.10 4.22 10.12
CA GLY A 18 -4.67 4.22 8.72
C GLY A 18 -3.19 4.58 8.56
N ILE A 19 -2.72 5.64 9.24
CA ILE A 19 -1.30 6.01 9.25
C ILE A 19 -0.45 4.86 9.79
N ALA A 20 -0.84 4.27 10.93
CA ALA A 20 -0.11 3.15 11.52
C ALA A 20 -0.10 1.92 10.59
N ALA A 21 -1.23 1.61 9.96
CA ALA A 21 -1.35 0.51 9.03
C ALA A 21 -0.47 0.69 7.78
N THR A 22 -0.43 1.90 7.21
CA THR A 22 0.47 2.22 6.09
C THR A 22 1.94 2.06 6.49
N LEU A 23 2.34 2.54 7.67
CA LEU A 23 3.70 2.35 8.18
C LEU A 23 4.08 0.88 8.28
N VAL A 24 3.20 0.05 8.84
CA VAL A 24 3.46 -1.40 9.01
C VAL A 24 3.50 -2.11 7.66
N MET A 25 2.60 -1.75 6.73
CA MET A 25 2.59 -2.27 5.37
C MET A 25 3.91 -1.96 4.63
N ASP A 26 4.43 -0.72 4.73
CA ASP A 26 5.72 -0.34 4.14
C ASP A 26 6.86 -1.20 4.67
N GLN A 27 6.89 -1.45 5.99
CA GLN A 27 7.91 -2.31 6.59
C GLN A 27 7.77 -3.74 6.09
N PHE A 28 6.55 -4.27 6.04
CA PHE A 28 6.29 -5.61 5.51
C PHE A 28 6.78 -5.75 4.07
N GLN A 29 6.49 -4.79 3.20
CA GLN A 29 6.94 -4.82 1.81
C GLN A 29 8.47 -4.78 1.69
N LYS A 30 9.15 -3.96 2.50
CA LYS A 30 10.62 -3.92 2.55
C LYS A 30 11.20 -5.27 2.95
N PHE A 31 10.63 -5.91 3.98
CA PHE A 31 11.07 -7.24 4.42
C PHE A 31 10.76 -8.34 3.40
N ALA A 32 9.55 -8.35 2.83
CA ALA A 32 9.15 -9.32 1.82
C ALA A 32 10.05 -9.24 0.59
N THR A 33 10.30 -8.03 0.10
CA THR A 33 11.18 -7.77 -1.05
C THR A 33 12.62 -8.17 -0.75
N ALA A 34 13.15 -7.85 0.43
CA ALA A 34 14.49 -8.27 0.85
C ALA A 34 14.60 -9.81 0.91
N GLY A 35 13.58 -10.48 1.45
CA GLY A 35 13.50 -11.95 1.50
C GLY A 35 13.47 -12.59 0.11
N GLN A 36 12.60 -12.10 -0.78
CA GLN A 36 12.55 -12.57 -2.18
C GLN A 36 13.88 -12.39 -2.89
N ARG A 37 14.51 -11.21 -2.75
CA ARG A 37 15.82 -10.93 -3.35
C ARG A 37 16.91 -11.87 -2.84
N ALA A 38 16.89 -12.22 -1.54
CA ALA A 38 17.84 -13.18 -0.96
C ALA A 38 17.65 -14.60 -1.52
N ILE A 39 16.40 -15.05 -1.63
CA ILE A 39 16.06 -16.35 -2.21
C ILE A 39 16.47 -16.41 -3.69
N GLU A 40 16.13 -15.39 -4.47
CA GLU A 40 16.48 -15.31 -5.90
C GLU A 40 18.01 -15.33 -6.10
N LYS A 41 18.75 -14.60 -5.26
CA LYS A 41 20.22 -14.62 -5.28
C LYS A 41 20.75 -16.02 -5.02
N GLN A 42 20.23 -16.73 -4.03
CA GLN A 42 20.67 -18.11 -3.74
C GLN A 42 20.34 -19.06 -4.88
N LYS A 43 19.16 -18.93 -5.48
CA LYS A 43 18.73 -19.73 -6.63
C LYS A 43 19.66 -19.52 -7.84
N LYS A 44 19.91 -18.27 -8.25
CA LYS A 44 20.80 -17.94 -9.37
C LYS A 44 22.24 -18.44 -9.14
N LEU A 45 22.74 -18.34 -7.91
CA LEU A 45 24.04 -18.92 -7.55
C LEU A 45 24.06 -20.46 -7.64
N ALA A 46 22.98 -21.13 -7.25
CA ALA A 46 22.84 -22.58 -7.37
C ALA A 46 22.72 -23.03 -8.83
N GLU A 47 22.15 -22.20 -9.70
CA GLU A 47 22.08 -22.40 -11.16
C GLU A 47 23.42 -22.11 -11.87
N GLY A 48 24.44 -21.67 -11.12
CA GLY A 48 25.80 -21.46 -11.63
C GLY A 48 26.09 -20.04 -12.13
N GLU A 49 25.19 -19.08 -11.92
CA GLU A 49 25.44 -17.69 -12.28
C GLU A 49 26.53 -17.06 -11.40
N SER A 50 27.38 -16.22 -12.02
CA SER A 50 28.40 -15.50 -11.28
C SER A 50 27.80 -14.39 -10.41
N LYS A 51 28.41 -14.12 -9.25
CA LYS A 51 28.04 -13.00 -8.38
C LYS A 51 28.04 -11.65 -9.11
N TRP A 52 28.93 -11.48 -10.07
CA TRP A 52 29.04 -10.25 -10.86
C TRP A 52 27.87 -10.07 -11.83
N ALA A 53 27.45 -11.14 -12.52
CA ALA A 53 26.29 -11.12 -13.39
C ALA A 53 25.00 -10.75 -12.63
N ILE A 54 24.78 -11.39 -11.47
CA ILE A 54 23.64 -11.09 -10.59
C ILE A 54 23.67 -9.62 -10.12
N ALA A 55 24.85 -9.09 -9.78
CA ALA A 55 24.99 -7.70 -9.37
C ALA A 55 24.69 -6.71 -10.52
N HIS A 56 25.18 -7.00 -11.73
CA HIS A 56 24.93 -6.17 -12.91
C HIS A 56 23.45 -6.13 -13.29
N GLU A 57 22.78 -7.29 -13.28
CA GLU A 57 21.35 -7.37 -13.55
C GLU A 57 20.55 -6.54 -12.53
N ARG A 58 20.93 -6.59 -11.24
CA ARG A 58 20.29 -5.77 -10.20
C ARG A 58 20.46 -4.29 -10.41
N VAL A 59 21.67 -3.83 -10.74
CA VAL A 59 21.90 -2.41 -11.02
C VAL A 59 21.07 -1.97 -12.23
N ALA A 60 20.96 -2.82 -13.27
CA ALA A 60 20.13 -2.53 -14.42
C ALA A 60 18.63 -2.46 -14.06
N GLN A 61 18.14 -3.38 -13.23
CA GLN A 61 16.75 -3.35 -12.73
C GLN A 61 16.46 -2.12 -11.87
N GLU A 62 17.35 -1.77 -10.93
CA GLU A 62 17.20 -0.58 -10.08
C GLU A 62 17.21 0.71 -10.91
N GLN A 63 18.06 0.79 -11.93
CA GLN A 63 18.05 1.91 -12.87
C GLN A 63 16.73 1.97 -13.66
N GLN A 64 16.19 0.83 -14.08
CA GLN A 64 14.92 0.78 -14.81
C GLN A 64 13.74 1.16 -13.93
N GLU A 65 13.69 0.69 -12.68
CA GLU A 65 12.70 1.07 -11.66
C GLU A 65 12.78 2.57 -11.35
N GLN A 66 13.98 3.14 -11.24
CA GLN A 66 14.15 4.59 -11.02
C GLN A 66 13.61 5.47 -12.15
N HIS A 67 13.64 4.96 -13.40
CA HIS A 67 13.10 5.68 -14.55
C HIS A 67 11.60 5.44 -14.74
N GLN A 68 11.01 4.46 -14.04
CA GLN A 68 9.60 4.13 -14.13
C GLN A 68 8.83 4.78 -12.98
N GLU A 69 7.91 5.68 -13.30
CA GLU A 69 7.08 6.32 -12.27
C GLU A 69 6.11 5.32 -11.64
N ASP A 70 6.09 5.29 -10.30
CA ASP A 70 5.10 4.55 -9.52
C ASP A 70 3.69 5.14 -9.70
N SER A 71 2.66 4.35 -9.42
CA SER A 71 1.26 4.78 -9.55
C SER A 71 0.95 6.02 -8.70
N THR A 72 1.52 6.13 -7.51
CA THR A 72 1.35 7.27 -6.60
C THR A 72 2.12 8.51 -7.06
N GLU A 73 3.28 8.32 -7.70
CA GLU A 73 4.05 9.41 -8.32
C GLU A 73 3.30 9.98 -9.54
N LYS A 74 2.68 9.12 -10.35
CA LYS A 74 1.80 9.55 -11.46
C LYS A 74 0.61 10.35 -10.95
N VAL A 75 -0.01 9.93 -9.85
CA VAL A 75 -1.09 10.69 -9.20
C VAL A 75 -0.58 12.06 -8.74
N ALA A 76 0.57 12.10 -8.05
CA ALA A 76 1.16 13.36 -7.59
C ALA A 76 1.49 14.31 -8.75
N ARG A 77 2.00 13.76 -9.85
CA ARG A 77 2.27 14.51 -11.09
C ARG A 77 0.98 15.06 -11.69
N HIS A 78 -0.07 14.25 -11.83
CA HIS A 78 -1.37 14.69 -12.36
C HIS A 78 -2.05 15.75 -11.48
N ILE A 79 -1.93 15.66 -10.16
CA ILE A 79 -2.40 16.71 -9.24
C ILE A 79 -1.64 18.01 -9.47
N SER A 80 -0.31 17.93 -9.59
CA SER A 80 0.55 19.11 -9.84
C SER A 80 0.18 19.78 -11.17
N GLU A 81 0.04 18.99 -12.23
CA GLU A 81 -0.38 19.46 -13.55
C GLU A 81 -1.77 20.13 -13.51
N ALA A 82 -2.72 19.57 -12.76
CA ALA A 82 -4.06 20.11 -12.62
C ALA A 82 -4.10 21.47 -11.90
N VAL A 83 -3.17 21.74 -10.98
CA VAL A 83 -3.03 23.04 -10.30
C VAL A 83 -2.08 24.01 -11.03
N GLY A 84 -1.65 23.66 -12.24
CA GLY A 84 -0.81 24.51 -13.09
C GLY A 84 0.68 24.49 -12.73
N THR A 85 1.13 23.52 -11.94
CA THR A 85 2.55 23.36 -11.58
C THR A 85 3.15 22.11 -12.23
N ARG A 86 4.48 22.03 -12.27
CA ARG A 86 5.19 20.80 -12.65
C ARG A 86 5.83 20.21 -11.41
N LEU A 87 5.78 18.89 -11.29
CA LEU A 87 6.44 18.17 -10.21
C LEU A 87 7.89 17.89 -10.62
N PRO A 88 8.89 18.47 -9.93
CA PRO A 88 10.31 18.21 -10.23
C PRO A 88 10.67 16.74 -10.03
N ASP A 89 11.56 16.20 -10.88
CA ASP A 89 11.94 14.78 -10.85
C ASP A 89 12.52 14.35 -9.49
N ASP A 90 13.27 15.24 -8.83
CA ASP A 90 13.84 15.02 -7.50
C ASP A 90 12.78 14.97 -6.38
N GLN A 91 11.57 15.47 -6.64
CA GLN A 91 10.47 15.51 -5.68
C GLN A 91 9.41 14.43 -5.92
N LYS A 92 9.40 13.79 -7.09
CA LYS A 92 8.39 12.78 -7.47
C LYS A 92 8.21 11.71 -6.40
N ARG A 93 9.33 11.15 -5.92
CA ARG A 93 9.31 10.08 -4.92
C ARG A 93 8.73 10.51 -3.58
N HIS A 94 9.06 11.70 -3.09
CA HIS A 94 8.47 12.23 -1.85
C HIS A 94 6.98 12.55 -2.02
N ALA A 95 6.60 13.09 -3.18
CA ALA A 95 5.20 13.40 -3.47
C ALA A 95 4.36 12.12 -3.64
N GLY A 96 4.90 11.09 -4.29
CA GLY A 96 4.28 9.77 -4.37
C GLY A 96 4.10 9.13 -3.00
N GLN A 97 5.10 9.23 -2.12
CA GLN A 97 4.96 8.82 -0.72
C GLN A 97 3.88 9.60 0.02
N ALA A 98 3.81 10.92 -0.17
CA ALA A 98 2.74 11.73 0.43
C ALA A 98 1.35 11.28 -0.04
N VAL A 99 1.18 11.00 -1.34
CA VAL A 99 -0.06 10.44 -1.89
C VAL A 99 -0.37 9.07 -1.27
N HIS A 100 0.63 8.20 -1.13
CA HIS A 100 0.45 6.88 -0.52
C HIS A 100 -0.08 6.97 0.92
N TYR A 101 0.55 7.80 1.75
CA TYR A 101 0.13 8.01 3.14
C TYR A 101 -1.22 8.72 3.24
N ALA A 102 -1.49 9.69 2.37
CA ALA A 102 -2.79 10.36 2.32
C ALA A 102 -3.91 9.38 1.98
N PHE A 103 -3.68 8.52 0.99
CA PHE A 103 -4.63 7.48 0.60
C PHE A 103 -4.86 6.46 1.72
N GLY A 104 -3.80 5.94 2.34
CA GLY A 104 -3.91 5.03 3.47
C GLY A 104 -4.65 5.66 4.66
N THR A 105 -4.32 6.90 5.01
CA THR A 105 -5.03 7.65 6.06
C THR A 105 -6.52 7.81 5.75
N LEU A 106 -6.86 8.17 4.51
CA LEU A 106 -8.24 8.30 4.05
C LEU A 106 -9.00 6.98 4.16
N MET A 107 -8.41 5.88 3.67
CA MET A 107 -9.05 4.57 3.75
C MET A 107 -9.20 4.08 5.19
N GLY A 108 -8.25 4.41 6.07
CA GLY A 108 -8.39 4.18 7.50
C GLY A 108 -9.56 4.96 8.11
N ALA A 109 -9.73 6.23 7.74
CA ALA A 109 -10.87 7.04 8.18
C ALA A 109 -12.21 6.46 7.69
N VAL A 110 -12.28 6.04 6.42
CA VAL A 110 -13.45 5.36 5.84
C VAL A 110 -13.79 4.11 6.63
N TYR A 111 -12.81 3.25 6.89
CA TYR A 111 -12.99 2.05 7.69
C TYR A 111 -13.44 2.37 9.13
N GLY A 112 -12.83 3.37 9.75
CA GLY A 112 -13.15 3.83 11.10
C GLY A 112 -14.61 4.26 11.24
N VAL A 113 -15.10 5.08 10.31
CA VAL A 113 -16.51 5.50 10.22
C VAL A 113 -17.43 4.30 9.92
N ALA A 114 -17.07 3.47 8.95
CA ALA A 114 -17.86 2.30 8.56
C ALA A 114 -18.08 1.35 9.74
N ALA A 115 -17.05 1.09 10.54
CA ALA A 115 -17.14 0.23 11.71
C ALA A 115 -17.75 0.91 12.96
N GLU A 116 -18.11 2.20 12.91
CA GLU A 116 -19.06 2.79 13.87
C GLU A 116 -20.51 2.64 13.42
N LEU A 117 -20.76 2.64 12.10
CA LEU A 117 -22.09 2.50 11.52
C LEU A 117 -22.56 1.04 11.48
N ALA A 118 -21.66 0.13 11.13
CA ALA A 118 -21.89 -1.30 10.98
C ALA A 118 -20.72 -2.07 11.62
N PRO A 119 -20.84 -2.48 12.90
CA PRO A 119 -19.78 -3.23 13.60
C PRO A 119 -19.34 -4.50 12.86
N GLU A 120 -20.21 -5.09 12.05
CA GLU A 120 -19.93 -6.26 11.22
C GLU A 120 -18.76 -6.05 10.25
N VAL A 121 -18.45 -4.81 9.88
CA VAL A 121 -17.30 -4.44 9.04
C VAL A 121 -15.97 -4.86 9.68
N THR A 122 -15.90 -5.01 11.00
CA THR A 122 -14.69 -5.46 11.69
C THR A 122 -14.51 -6.98 11.68
N THR A 123 -15.51 -7.72 11.18
CA THR A 123 -15.44 -9.19 11.08
C THR A 123 -14.25 -9.61 10.22
N GLY A 124 -13.50 -10.60 10.68
CA GLY A 124 -12.24 -11.01 10.04
C GLY A 124 -11.06 -10.11 10.40
N GLY A 125 -11.19 -9.24 11.41
CA GLY A 125 -10.07 -8.46 11.95
C GLY A 125 -9.51 -7.47 10.94
N GLY A 126 -10.34 -6.86 10.10
CA GLY A 126 -9.93 -5.89 9.07
C GLY A 126 -9.27 -6.49 7.82
N THR A 127 -8.93 -7.78 7.81
CA THR A 127 -8.30 -8.44 6.65
C THR A 127 -9.21 -8.52 5.41
N ALA A 128 -10.52 -8.67 5.62
CA ALA A 128 -11.52 -8.61 4.56
C ALA A 128 -11.54 -7.22 3.91
N PHE A 129 -11.50 -6.16 4.72
CA PHE A 129 -11.40 -4.79 4.22
C PHE A 129 -10.09 -4.57 3.44
N GLY A 130 -8.96 -5.04 3.97
CA GLY A 130 -7.67 -4.99 3.25
C GLY A 130 -7.74 -5.69 1.89
N THR A 131 -8.34 -6.87 1.82
CA THR A 131 -8.53 -7.61 0.56
C THR A 131 -9.43 -6.86 -0.42
N LEU A 132 -10.54 -6.30 0.04
CA LEU A 132 -11.42 -5.48 -0.80
C LEU A 132 -10.73 -4.21 -1.29
N LEU A 133 -9.88 -3.61 -0.45
CA LEU A 133 -9.08 -2.45 -0.82
C LEU A 133 -8.09 -2.81 -1.94
N PHE A 134 -7.38 -3.93 -1.83
CA PHE A 134 -6.50 -4.43 -2.91
C PHE A 134 -7.27 -4.64 -4.21
N LEU A 135 -8.39 -5.35 -4.17
CA LEU A 135 -9.21 -5.61 -5.36
C LEU A 135 -9.78 -4.31 -5.96
N GLY A 136 -10.18 -3.35 -5.13
CA GLY A 136 -10.75 -2.09 -5.60
C GLY A 136 -9.69 -1.12 -6.13
N ALA A 137 -8.54 -1.01 -5.46
CA ALA A 137 -7.48 -0.09 -5.83
C ALA A 137 -6.56 -0.68 -6.90
N ASP A 138 -5.81 -1.73 -6.56
CA ASP A 138 -4.73 -2.28 -7.37
C ASP A 138 -5.25 -3.02 -8.60
N GLU A 139 -6.37 -3.73 -8.49
CA GLU A 139 -6.92 -4.53 -9.60
C GLU A 139 -7.90 -3.76 -10.48
N VAL A 140 -8.48 -2.66 -9.99
CA VAL A 140 -9.54 -1.92 -10.72
C VAL A 140 -9.17 -0.45 -10.91
N ALA A 141 -9.09 0.35 -9.85
CA ALA A 141 -8.96 1.80 -9.97
C ALA A 141 -7.63 2.21 -10.62
N VAL A 142 -6.50 1.71 -10.12
CA VAL A 142 -5.17 2.08 -10.59
C VAL A 142 -4.99 1.73 -12.09
N PRO A 143 -5.35 0.52 -12.57
CA PRO A 143 -5.35 0.21 -14.00
C PRO A 143 -6.35 1.04 -14.81
N ALA A 144 -7.57 1.26 -14.30
CA ALA A 144 -8.60 2.03 -15.01
C ALA A 144 -8.19 3.49 -15.26
N PHE A 145 -7.46 4.09 -14.31
CA PHE A 145 -6.88 5.43 -14.45
C PHE A 145 -5.52 5.44 -15.19
N LYS A 146 -5.09 4.30 -15.75
CA LYS A 146 -3.80 4.13 -16.47
C LYS A 146 -2.58 4.49 -15.62
N LEU A 147 -2.69 4.29 -14.31
CA LEU A 147 -1.61 4.55 -13.35
C LEU A 147 -0.67 3.34 -13.24
N SER A 148 -1.13 2.14 -13.56
CA SER A 148 -0.32 0.91 -13.66
C SER A 148 -0.64 0.11 -14.94
N PRO A 149 0.24 -0.82 -15.35
CA PRO A 149 -0.11 -1.85 -16.34
C PRO A 149 -1.33 -2.67 -15.89
N PRO A 150 -2.07 -3.29 -16.82
CA PRO A 150 -3.21 -4.13 -16.49
C PRO A 150 -2.79 -5.37 -15.67
N PRO A 151 -3.65 -5.90 -14.79
CA PRO A 151 -3.30 -7.00 -13.88
C PRO A 151 -2.81 -8.27 -14.57
N ASN A 152 -3.24 -8.52 -15.81
CA ASN A 152 -2.82 -9.68 -16.60
C ASN A 152 -1.35 -9.63 -17.05
N MET A 153 -0.66 -8.50 -16.86
CA MET A 153 0.77 -8.35 -17.14
C MET A 153 1.65 -8.47 -15.89
N THR A 154 1.04 -8.53 -14.70
CA THR A 154 1.76 -8.62 -13.43
C THR A 154 1.97 -10.10 -13.05
N PRO A 155 3.20 -10.52 -12.70
CA PRO A 155 3.46 -11.90 -12.27
C PRO A 155 2.65 -12.28 -11.03
N ALA A 156 2.16 -13.53 -10.96
CA ALA A 156 1.34 -14.01 -9.85
C ALA A 156 2.00 -13.87 -8.47
N GLY A 157 3.34 -14.00 -8.39
CA GLY A 157 4.09 -13.79 -7.15
C GLY A 157 4.07 -12.33 -6.67
N ALA A 158 4.08 -11.36 -7.60
CA ALA A 158 3.94 -9.95 -7.27
C ALA A 158 2.53 -9.66 -6.75
N HIS A 159 1.49 -10.14 -7.46
CA HIS A 159 0.10 -10.05 -7.01
C HIS A 159 -0.10 -10.55 -5.59
N LEU A 160 0.43 -11.73 -5.27
CA LEU A 160 0.32 -12.32 -3.94
C LEU A 160 1.00 -11.43 -2.88
N GLN A 161 2.16 -10.86 -3.19
CA GLN A 161 2.86 -9.95 -2.27
C GLN A 161 2.08 -8.65 -2.05
N HIS A 162 1.55 -8.03 -3.12
CA HIS A 162 0.73 -6.82 -3.04
C HIS A 162 -0.56 -7.07 -2.24
N TRP A 163 -1.24 -8.21 -2.49
CA TRP A 163 -2.39 -8.62 -1.70
C TRP A 163 -2.03 -8.86 -0.23
N ALA A 164 -0.93 -9.57 0.06
CA ALA A 164 -0.50 -9.83 1.43
C ALA A 164 -0.20 -8.52 2.18
N ALA A 165 0.42 -7.53 1.52
CA ALA A 165 0.66 -6.22 2.08
C ALA A 165 -0.66 -5.51 2.48
N HIS A 166 -1.70 -5.63 1.65
CA HIS A 166 -3.03 -5.09 1.96
C HIS A 166 -3.75 -5.85 3.08
N VAL A 167 -3.55 -7.16 3.20
CA VAL A 167 -4.04 -7.94 4.34
C VAL A 167 -3.37 -7.48 5.64
N VAL A 168 -2.05 -7.24 5.61
CA VAL A 168 -1.29 -6.67 6.75
C VAL A 168 -1.79 -5.27 7.10
N TYR A 169 -2.06 -4.43 6.10
CA TYR A 169 -2.67 -3.12 6.30
C TYR A 169 -4.02 -3.25 7.01
N GLY A 170 -4.94 -4.07 6.48
CA GLY A 170 -6.27 -4.27 7.07
C GLY A 170 -6.22 -4.83 8.51
N GLY A 171 -5.36 -5.82 8.74
CA GLY A 171 -5.14 -6.41 10.07
C GLY A 171 -4.62 -5.39 11.10
N THR A 172 -3.62 -4.61 10.70
CA THR A 172 -3.04 -3.55 11.54
C THR A 172 -4.05 -2.45 11.81
N LEU A 173 -4.82 -2.06 10.80
CA LEU A 173 -5.86 -1.04 10.89
C LEU A 173 -6.89 -1.40 11.96
N GLU A 174 -7.44 -2.62 11.95
CA GLU A 174 -8.40 -3.05 12.96
C GLU A 174 -7.76 -3.18 14.35
N LEU A 175 -6.54 -3.72 14.43
CA LEU A 175 -5.83 -3.85 15.70
C LEU A 175 -5.63 -2.47 16.37
N THR A 176 -5.12 -1.50 15.62
CA THR A 176 -4.89 -0.14 16.12
C THR A 176 -6.21 0.56 16.45
N ARG A 177 -7.23 0.45 15.59
CA ARG A 177 -8.58 1.00 15.86
C ARG A 177 -9.15 0.43 17.16
N ASN A 178 -9.15 -0.89 17.35
CA ASN A 178 -9.67 -1.55 18.54
C ASN A 178 -8.89 -1.14 19.80
N LEU A 179 -7.56 -1.02 19.72
CA LEU A 179 -6.73 -0.54 20.82
C LEU A 179 -7.10 0.91 21.21
N LEU A 180 -7.12 1.83 20.24
CA LEU A 180 -7.47 3.23 20.48
C LEU A 180 -8.90 3.39 20.99
N ARG A 181 -9.83 2.55 20.52
CA ARG A 181 -11.21 2.56 21.00
C ARG A 181 -11.32 2.12 22.46
N ARG A 182 -10.46 1.21 22.94
CA ARG A 182 -10.44 0.77 24.35
C ARG A 182 -9.80 1.79 25.30
N LEU A 183 -8.94 2.65 24.79
CA LEU A 183 -8.20 3.65 25.56
C LEU A 183 -8.92 5.01 25.70
N ALA A 184 -9.95 5.24 24.90
CA ALA A 184 -10.75 6.48 24.86
C ALA A 184 -12.21 6.24 25.27
#